data_AF-A0A257LRZ1-F1
#
_entry.id   AF-A0A257LRZ1-F1
#
_cell.length_a   1.000
_cell.length_b   1.000
_cell.length_c   1.000
_cell.angle_alpha   90.00
_cell.angle_beta   90.00
_cell.angle_gamma   90.00
#
_symmetry.space_group_name_H-M   'P 1'
#
loop_
_entity.id
_entity.type
_entity.pdbx_description
1 polymer ?
#
loop_
_entity_poly.entity_id
_entity_poly.type
_entity_poly.pdbx_seq_one_letter_code
_entity_poly.pdbx_strand_id
1 'polypeptide(L)'
;APLTRAAESPITTAALDETGRPVFRNFRPTEYRGHPQVYSLVTAPGGRVYISSEQGIIEFDGIRWRHLSSPIPMVHALAATPDGRIWAGGQDGIGYFAPDTPGGEPTYHSIVAQLPAAIVPLGRVRSIALLGEQVFFAANRRIVRWAGGRARVWEFEQRFPRLHVIGKTLYAHIAGQGLLRLDGDDFKPASTAEAFVKNSDSALFPLADGRLLAVVAKAGG
;
A
#
# COMPACT_ATOMS: atom_id res chain seq x y z
N ALA A 1 -28.37 53.84 -30.82
CA ALA A 1 -28.27 52.60 -30.03
C ALA A 1 -26.85 52.52 -29.45
N PRO A 2 -26.65 52.63 -28.14
CA PRO A 2 -25.33 52.40 -27.54
C PRO A 2 -25.15 50.90 -27.23
N LEU A 3 -23.94 50.41 -27.48
CA LEU A 3 -23.50 49.05 -27.20
C LEU A 3 -23.44 48.82 -25.68
N THR A 4 -24.18 47.83 -25.20
CA THR A 4 -24.16 47.37 -23.82
C THR A 4 -22.81 46.71 -23.52
N ARG A 5 -22.02 47.32 -22.64
CA ARG A 5 -20.79 46.72 -22.10
C ARG A 5 -21.19 45.55 -21.20
N ALA A 6 -20.74 44.34 -21.54
CA ALA A 6 -20.91 43.17 -20.70
C ALA A 6 -20.30 43.42 -19.32
N ALA A 7 -21.05 43.14 -18.26
CA ALA A 7 -20.55 43.20 -16.90
C ALA A 7 -19.53 42.06 -16.70
N GLU A 8 -18.29 42.41 -16.39
CA GLU A 8 -17.28 41.45 -15.95
C GLU A 8 -17.69 40.91 -14.57
N SER A 9 -17.82 39.60 -14.46
CA SER A 9 -17.99 38.92 -13.17
C SER A 9 -16.77 39.21 -12.28
N PRO A 10 -16.95 39.59 -11.00
CA PRO A 10 -15.83 39.77 -10.11
C PRO A 10 -15.08 38.45 -9.94
N ILE A 11 -13.78 38.44 -10.23
CA ILE A 11 -12.89 37.38 -9.81
C ILE A 11 -12.88 37.42 -8.28
N THR A 12 -13.60 36.50 -7.65
CA THR A 12 -13.50 36.27 -6.21
C THR A 12 -12.06 35.84 -5.93
N THR A 13 -11.24 36.79 -5.49
CA THR A 13 -9.92 36.50 -4.96
C THR A 13 -10.17 35.67 -3.71
N ALA A 14 -9.87 34.37 -3.77
CA ALA A 14 -9.85 33.53 -2.58
C ALA A 14 -8.93 34.24 -1.58
N ALA A 15 -9.45 34.59 -0.41
CA ALA A 15 -8.62 35.06 0.68
C ALA A 15 -7.52 34.02 0.89
N LEU A 16 -6.27 34.44 0.75
CA LEU A 16 -5.12 33.64 1.13
C LEU A 16 -5.26 33.41 2.62
N ASP A 17 -5.68 32.20 2.98
CA ASP A 17 -5.73 31.74 4.36
C ASP A 17 -4.35 32.00 4.98
N GLU A 18 -4.27 32.81 6.05
CA GLU A 18 -3.03 33.15 6.77
C GLU A 18 -2.46 31.95 7.55
N THR A 19 -2.87 30.73 7.20
CA THR A 19 -2.22 29.51 7.64
C THR A 19 -0.81 29.51 7.03
N GLY A 20 0.20 29.79 7.85
CA GLY A 20 1.61 29.70 7.43
C GLY A 20 1.90 28.36 6.73
N ARG A 21 2.89 28.35 5.84
CA ARG A 21 3.24 27.12 5.11
C ARG A 21 3.49 25.97 6.10
N PRO A 22 2.99 24.76 5.82
CA PRO A 22 3.24 23.63 6.70
C PRO A 22 4.75 23.47 6.88
N VAL A 23 5.19 23.35 8.12
CA VAL A 23 6.60 23.08 8.42
C VAL A 23 6.90 21.67 7.92
N PHE A 24 7.78 21.55 6.93
CA PHE A 24 8.24 20.26 6.44
C PHE A 24 9.74 20.11 6.72
N ARG A 25 10.12 18.89 7.10
CA ARG A 25 11.52 18.48 7.19
C ARG A 25 11.80 17.47 6.09
N ASN A 26 12.89 17.69 5.35
CA ASN A 26 13.39 16.73 4.38
C ASN A 26 14.44 15.84 5.05
N PHE A 27 14.34 14.53 4.85
CA PHE A 27 15.35 13.55 5.25
C PHE A 27 16.04 13.02 4.00
N ARG A 28 17.33 13.31 3.87
CA ARG A 28 18.13 12.82 2.74
C ARG A 28 18.46 11.33 2.90
N PRO A 29 18.69 10.60 1.79
CA PRO A 29 19.15 9.21 1.84
C PRO A 29 20.37 8.97 2.72
N THR A 30 21.25 9.96 2.83
CA THR A 30 22.42 9.92 3.70
C THR A 30 22.08 9.95 5.20
N GLU A 31 20.94 10.53 5.60
CA GLU A 31 20.48 10.59 6.99
C GLU A 31 19.92 9.24 7.44
N TYR A 32 19.09 8.61 6.60
CA TYR A 32 18.51 7.31 6.89
C TYR A 32 19.35 6.14 6.38
N ARG A 33 20.49 6.43 5.74
CA ARG A 33 21.47 5.47 5.19
C ARG A 33 20.86 4.42 4.25
N GLY A 34 19.82 4.81 3.53
CA GLY A 34 19.06 3.94 2.65
C GLY A 34 19.13 4.35 1.18
N HIS A 35 18.42 3.59 0.35
CA HIS A 35 18.25 3.93 -1.07
C HIS A 35 17.29 5.14 -1.22
N PRO A 36 17.50 6.06 -2.19
CA PRO A 36 16.64 7.21 -2.42
C PRO A 36 15.20 6.85 -2.82
N GLN A 37 15.01 5.67 -3.43
CA GLN A 37 13.69 5.19 -3.78
C GLN A 37 13.04 4.45 -2.60
N VAL A 38 12.03 5.09 -2.03
CA VAL A 38 11.15 4.49 -1.03
C VAL A 38 9.92 3.92 -1.74
N TYR A 39 9.59 2.66 -1.45
CA TYR A 39 8.45 1.96 -2.08
C TYR A 39 7.18 2.01 -1.23
N SER A 40 7.32 1.96 0.09
CA SER A 40 6.21 1.92 1.03
C SER A 40 6.57 2.63 2.31
N LEU A 41 5.56 3.22 2.96
CA LEU A 41 5.66 3.87 4.25
C LEU A 41 4.45 3.48 5.08
N VAL A 42 4.68 3.08 6.33
CA VAL A 42 3.62 2.82 7.32
C VAL A 42 3.97 3.46 8.65
N THR A 43 2.95 3.84 9.41
CA THR A 43 3.11 4.28 10.80
C THR A 43 2.52 3.22 11.71
N ALA A 44 3.30 2.79 12.70
CA ALA A 44 2.87 1.84 13.71
C ALA A 44 2.35 2.56 14.97
N PRO A 45 1.65 1.85 15.87
CA PRO A 45 1.33 2.38 17.20
C PRO A 45 2.55 2.98 17.90
N GLY A 46 2.34 4.09 18.61
CA GLY A 46 3.44 4.83 19.24
C GLY A 46 4.21 5.78 18.31
N GLY A 47 3.76 5.94 17.06
CA GLY A 47 4.30 6.95 16.14
C GLY A 47 5.58 6.56 15.41
N ARG A 48 6.02 5.30 15.54
CA ARG A 48 7.15 4.77 14.78
C ARG A 48 6.80 4.71 13.30
N VAL A 49 7.69 5.20 12.45
CA VAL A 49 7.52 5.16 11.00
C VAL A 49 8.45 4.10 10.43
N TYR A 50 7.95 3.30 9.49
CA TYR A 50 8.74 2.33 8.75
C TYR A 50 8.67 2.68 7.28
N ILE A 51 9.83 2.75 6.65
CA ILE A 51 9.96 2.89 5.20
C ILE A 51 10.60 1.64 4.62
N SER A 52 10.22 1.29 3.39
CA SER A 52 10.87 0.22 2.64
C SER A 52 11.57 0.75 1.41
N SER A 53 12.69 0.12 1.07
CA SER A 53 13.51 0.47 -0.09
C SER A 53 14.15 -0.80 -0.68
N GLU A 54 15.00 -0.63 -1.71
CA GLU A 54 15.79 -1.74 -2.24
C GLU A 54 16.68 -2.40 -1.18
N GLN A 55 17.16 -1.62 -0.21
CA GLN A 55 18.06 -2.05 0.86
C GLN A 55 17.32 -2.59 2.09
N GLY A 56 16.02 -2.88 1.97
CA GLY A 56 15.21 -3.42 3.05
C GLY A 56 14.41 -2.35 3.78
N ILE A 57 14.23 -2.52 5.09
CA ILE A 57 13.30 -1.74 5.91
C ILE A 57 14.07 -0.89 6.90
N ILE A 58 13.62 0.35 7.06
CA ILE A 58 14.24 1.34 7.93
C ILE A 58 13.16 1.89 8.84
N GLU A 59 13.41 1.81 10.14
CA GLU A 59 12.58 2.37 11.20
C GLU A 59 13.05 3.79 11.54
N PHE A 60 12.09 4.66 11.85
CA PHE A 60 12.29 5.99 12.40
C PHE A 60 11.48 6.16 13.68
N ASP A 61 12.15 6.54 14.77
CA ASP A 61 11.54 6.74 16.09
C ASP A 61 11.18 8.22 16.38
N GLY A 62 11.33 9.11 15.40
CA GLY A 62 11.18 10.56 15.55
C GLY A 62 12.51 11.31 15.66
N ILE A 63 13.59 10.61 16.01
CA ILE A 63 14.93 11.19 16.22
C ILE A 63 15.98 10.43 15.39
N ARG A 64 15.93 9.10 15.39
CA ARG A 64 16.95 8.21 14.86
C ARG A 64 16.36 7.27 13.81
N TRP A 65 17.20 6.95 12.84
CA TRP A 65 16.94 5.94 11.81
C TRP A 65 17.70 4.66 12.14
N ARG A 66 17.06 3.50 11.91
CA ARG A 66 17.65 2.19 12.13
C ARG A 66 17.20 1.19 11.07
N HIS A 67 18.14 0.47 10.48
CA HIS A 67 17.83 -0.64 9.58
C HIS A 67 17.36 -1.87 10.36
N LEU A 68 16.32 -2.51 9.85
CA LEU A 68 15.87 -3.80 10.35
C LEU A 68 16.48 -4.91 9.50
N SER A 69 17.06 -5.92 10.16
CA SER A 69 17.66 -7.06 9.46
C SER A 69 16.57 -8.01 8.95
N SER A 70 16.60 -8.34 7.66
CA SER A 70 15.75 -9.35 7.05
C SER A 70 16.40 -9.92 5.80
N PRO A 71 16.17 -11.22 5.50
CA PRO A 71 16.64 -11.83 4.27
C PRO A 71 15.81 -11.42 3.03
N ILE A 72 14.70 -10.68 3.19
CA ILE A 72 13.91 -10.25 2.03
C ILE A 72 14.66 -9.12 1.29
N PRO A 73 15.03 -9.32 0.01
CA PRO A 73 15.54 -8.23 -0.82
C PRO A 73 14.38 -7.41 -1.42
N MET A 74 14.64 -6.14 -1.74
CA MET A 74 13.69 -5.27 -2.46
C MET A 74 12.28 -5.25 -1.84
N VAL A 75 12.17 -4.78 -0.60
CA VAL A 75 10.89 -4.73 0.11
C VAL A 75 10.02 -3.63 -0.50
N HIS A 76 8.97 -4.02 -1.22
CA HIS A 76 8.12 -3.09 -1.97
C HIS A 76 6.82 -2.72 -1.24
N ALA A 77 6.40 -3.52 -0.26
CA ALA A 77 5.15 -3.30 0.44
C ALA A 77 5.29 -3.55 1.93
N LEU A 78 4.69 -2.66 2.72
CA LEU A 78 4.57 -2.76 4.17
C LEU A 78 3.10 -2.64 4.58
N ALA A 79 2.75 -3.24 5.71
CA ALA A 79 1.51 -2.96 6.44
C ALA A 79 1.74 -3.07 7.94
N ALA A 80 1.27 -2.09 8.72
CA ALA A 80 1.36 -2.09 10.17
C ALA A 80 0.01 -2.48 10.78
N THR A 81 0.02 -3.45 11.70
CA THR A 81 -1.17 -3.84 12.47
C THR A 81 -1.27 -3.04 13.77
N PRO A 82 -2.47 -2.95 14.39
CA PRO A 82 -2.68 -2.21 15.63
C PRO A 82 -1.90 -2.74 16.85
N ASP A 83 -1.43 -3.99 16.81
CA ASP A 83 -0.58 -4.61 17.83
C ASP A 83 0.93 -4.30 17.63
N GLY A 84 1.29 -3.53 16.61
CA GLY A 84 2.66 -3.12 16.33
C GLY A 84 3.45 -4.05 15.42
N ARG A 85 2.85 -5.12 14.90
CA ARG A 85 3.51 -5.99 13.92
C ARG A 85 3.59 -5.30 12.56
N ILE A 86 4.74 -5.44 11.90
CA ILE A 86 4.99 -4.87 10.58
C ILE A 86 5.10 -6.00 9.55
N TRP A 87 4.06 -6.19 8.75
CA TRP A 87 4.08 -7.09 7.62
C TRP A 87 4.91 -6.50 6.49
N ALA A 88 5.73 -7.35 5.87
CA ALA A 88 6.63 -6.98 4.80
C ALA A 88 6.55 -7.97 3.64
N GLY A 89 6.68 -7.43 2.43
CA GLY A 89 6.69 -8.20 1.20
C GLY A 89 7.68 -7.58 0.21
N GLY A 90 8.53 -8.44 -0.36
CA GLY A 90 9.53 -8.03 -1.35
C GLY A 90 9.66 -9.05 -2.47
N GLN A 91 10.87 -9.26 -2.96
CA GLN A 91 11.15 -10.28 -3.96
C GLN A 91 11.20 -11.66 -3.29
N ASP A 92 10.26 -12.54 -3.66
CA ASP A 92 10.17 -13.94 -3.21
C ASP A 92 9.97 -14.17 -1.70
N GLY A 93 9.85 -13.09 -0.93
CA GLY A 93 9.71 -13.11 0.53
C GLY A 93 8.46 -12.40 1.00
N ILE A 94 7.74 -13.05 1.92
CA ILE A 94 6.70 -12.45 2.76
C ILE A 94 6.87 -12.91 4.21
N GLY A 95 6.55 -12.00 5.12
CA GLY A 95 6.67 -12.24 6.56
C GLY A 95 6.35 -10.99 7.36
N TYR A 96 6.76 -10.98 8.62
CA TYR A 96 6.50 -9.85 9.50
C TYR A 96 7.62 -9.63 10.51
N PHE A 97 7.67 -8.41 11.03
CA PHE A 97 8.49 -8.04 12.16
C PHE A 97 7.64 -8.00 13.42
N ALA A 98 8.07 -8.71 14.44
CA ALA A 98 7.50 -8.70 15.78
C ALA A 98 8.62 -8.99 16.79
N PRO A 99 8.49 -8.53 18.04
CA PRO A 99 9.47 -8.88 19.05
C PRO A 99 9.24 -10.32 19.54
N ASP A 100 10.32 -11.09 19.68
CA ASP A 100 10.27 -12.47 20.20
C ASP A 100 9.82 -12.53 21.67
N THR A 101 10.03 -11.43 22.41
CA THR A 101 9.64 -11.26 23.81
C THR A 101 9.04 -9.88 24.03
N PRO A 102 8.13 -9.69 25.01
CA PRO A 102 7.57 -8.37 25.30
C PRO A 102 8.66 -7.32 25.56
N GLY A 103 8.65 -6.24 24.78
CA GLY A 103 9.65 -5.16 24.86
C GLY A 103 10.99 -5.45 24.17
N GLY A 104 11.14 -6.61 23.54
CA GLY A 104 12.32 -6.96 22.74
C GLY A 104 12.39 -6.19 21.43
N GLU A 105 13.53 -6.31 20.76
CA GLU A 105 13.70 -5.76 19.41
C GLU A 105 12.93 -6.60 18.37
N PRO A 106 12.34 -5.97 17.34
CA PRO A 106 11.60 -6.70 16.33
C PRO A 106 12.52 -7.55 15.47
N THR A 107 12.22 -8.84 15.38
CA THR A 107 12.91 -9.80 14.50
C THR A 107 11.99 -10.21 13.36
N TYR A 108 12.59 -10.62 12.24
CA TYR A 108 11.84 -11.00 11.05
C TYR A 108 11.42 -12.47 11.09
N HIS A 109 10.12 -12.71 10.92
CA HIS A 109 9.52 -14.03 10.82
C HIS A 109 9.00 -14.29 9.41
N SER A 110 9.66 -15.21 8.68
CA SER A 110 9.21 -15.64 7.35
C SER A 110 8.01 -16.56 7.44
N ILE A 111 7.05 -16.41 6.52
CA ILE A 111 5.95 -17.37 6.34
C ILE A 111 6.09 -18.19 5.05
N VAL A 112 7.14 -17.99 4.25
CA VAL A 112 7.30 -18.64 2.94
C VAL A 112 7.29 -20.17 3.03
N ALA A 113 7.95 -20.74 4.04
CA ALA A 113 7.99 -22.19 4.25
C ALA A 113 6.62 -22.81 4.59
N GLN A 114 5.63 -21.99 4.95
CA GLN A 114 4.27 -22.41 5.30
C GLN A 114 3.30 -22.26 4.10
N LEU A 115 3.80 -21.81 2.95
CA LEU A 115 3.01 -21.66 1.74
C LEU A 115 2.97 -22.96 0.91
N PRO A 116 1.93 -23.15 0.08
CA PRO A 116 1.94 -24.24 -0.90
C PRO A 116 3.16 -24.15 -1.82
N ALA A 117 3.88 -25.26 -2.01
CA ALA A 117 5.08 -25.28 -2.86
C ALA A 117 4.82 -24.79 -4.29
N ALA A 118 3.61 -25.02 -4.82
CA ALA A 118 3.20 -24.59 -6.17
C ALA A 118 3.24 -23.06 -6.39
N ILE A 119 3.26 -22.27 -5.31
CA ILE A 119 3.28 -20.81 -5.41
C ILE A 119 4.65 -20.19 -5.15
N VAL A 120 5.67 -21.00 -4.86
CA VAL A 120 7.05 -20.57 -4.64
C VAL A 120 7.87 -20.89 -5.89
N PRO A 121 8.66 -19.95 -6.44
CA PRO A 121 8.86 -18.56 -5.99
C PRO A 121 7.61 -17.67 -6.17
N LEU A 122 7.42 -16.71 -5.25
CA LEU A 122 6.28 -15.79 -5.23
C LEU A 122 6.38 -14.70 -6.30
N GLY A 123 7.60 -14.37 -6.71
CA GLY A 123 7.94 -13.15 -7.42
C GLY A 123 7.83 -11.92 -6.53
N ARG A 124 7.63 -10.76 -7.19
CA ARG A 124 7.57 -9.46 -6.50
C ARG A 124 6.22 -9.24 -5.83
N VAL A 125 6.25 -9.00 -4.52
CA VAL A 125 5.10 -8.60 -3.71
C VAL A 125 4.96 -7.08 -3.75
N ARG A 126 3.86 -6.55 -4.31
CA ARG A 126 3.70 -5.09 -4.56
C ARG A 126 2.59 -4.41 -3.76
N SER A 127 1.82 -5.18 -3.00
CA SER A 127 0.72 -4.66 -2.20
C SER A 127 0.49 -5.59 -1.01
N ILE A 128 0.27 -5.00 0.17
CA ILE A 128 -0.21 -5.71 1.35
C ILE A 128 -1.47 -5.01 1.84
N ALA A 129 -2.50 -5.77 2.19
CA ALA A 129 -3.74 -5.27 2.75
C ALA A 129 -4.10 -6.04 4.02
N LEU A 130 -4.60 -5.31 5.03
CA LEU A 130 -5.05 -5.86 6.31
C LEU A 130 -6.58 -5.76 6.38
N LEU A 131 -7.25 -6.87 6.62
CA LEU A 131 -8.71 -6.92 6.81
C LEU A 131 -9.03 -7.75 8.06
N GLY A 132 -9.26 -7.08 9.19
CA GLY A 132 -9.30 -7.74 10.50
C GLY A 132 -7.96 -8.43 10.79
N GLU A 133 -8.02 -9.69 11.20
CA GLU A 133 -6.84 -10.53 11.49
C GLU A 133 -6.19 -11.15 10.23
N GLN A 134 -6.67 -10.79 9.04
CA GLN A 134 -6.26 -11.40 7.78
C GLN A 134 -5.31 -10.47 7.03
N VAL A 135 -4.29 -11.07 6.43
CA VAL A 135 -3.28 -10.35 5.66
C VAL A 135 -3.30 -10.84 4.23
N PHE A 136 -3.38 -9.93 3.28
CA PHE A 136 -3.40 -10.23 1.86
C PHE A 136 -2.13 -9.68 1.22
N PHE A 137 -1.42 -10.53 0.48
CA PHE A 137 -0.23 -10.18 -0.28
C PHE A 137 -0.53 -10.31 -1.76
N ALA A 138 -0.36 -9.22 -2.52
CA ALA A 138 -0.39 -9.30 -3.98
C ALA A 138 1.03 -9.53 -4.51
N ALA A 139 1.29 -10.75 -4.97
CA ALA A 139 2.58 -11.22 -5.45
C ALA A 139 2.49 -11.65 -6.91
N ASN A 140 3.19 -10.94 -7.80
CA ASN A 140 3.15 -11.20 -9.23
C ASN A 140 1.72 -11.34 -9.78
N ARG A 141 1.25 -12.55 -10.14
CA ARG A 141 -0.11 -12.81 -10.67
C ARG A 141 -1.10 -13.31 -9.63
N ARG A 142 -0.75 -13.24 -8.34
CA ARG A 142 -1.46 -13.95 -7.27
C ARG A 142 -1.82 -13.00 -6.15
N ILE A 143 -2.93 -13.31 -5.47
CA ILE A 143 -3.24 -12.79 -4.15
C ILE A 143 -3.13 -13.96 -3.18
N VAL A 144 -2.31 -13.81 -2.15
CA VAL A 144 -2.16 -14.79 -1.05
C VAL A 144 -2.81 -14.19 0.18
N ARG A 145 -3.86 -14.83 0.71
CA ARG A 145 -4.44 -14.52 2.01
C ARG A 145 -3.80 -15.40 3.06
N TRP A 146 -3.28 -14.79 4.11
CA TRP A 146 -2.77 -15.43 5.31
C TRP A 146 -3.71 -15.16 6.48
N ALA A 147 -4.23 -16.22 7.09
CA ALA A 147 -5.12 -16.14 8.25
C ALA A 147 -4.97 -17.40 9.10
N GLY A 148 -4.76 -17.25 10.41
CA GLY A 148 -4.71 -18.39 11.34
C GLY A 148 -3.70 -19.47 10.96
N GLY A 149 -2.53 -19.09 10.42
CA GLY A 149 -1.49 -20.05 10.00
C GLY A 149 -1.76 -20.75 8.66
N ARG A 150 -2.77 -20.31 7.90
CA ARG A 150 -3.14 -20.93 6.62
C ARG A 150 -3.12 -19.93 5.48
N ALA A 151 -2.65 -20.41 4.32
CA ALA A 151 -2.65 -19.67 3.08
C ALA A 151 -3.84 -20.07 2.19
N ARG A 152 -4.54 -19.09 1.63
CA ARG A 152 -5.43 -19.24 0.47
C ARG A 152 -4.90 -18.41 -0.68
N VAL A 153 -5.00 -18.92 -1.91
CA VAL A 153 -4.39 -18.30 -3.09
C VAL A 153 -5.43 -18.14 -4.19
N TRP A 154 -5.45 -16.97 -4.81
CA TRP A 154 -6.12 -16.71 -6.08
C TRP A 154 -5.08 -16.35 -7.13
N GLU A 155 -5.22 -16.88 -8.33
CA GLU A 155 -4.34 -16.61 -9.47
C GLU A 155 -5.11 -15.90 -10.57
N PHE A 156 -4.45 -14.94 -11.22
CA PHE A 156 -5.04 -14.06 -12.21
C PHE A 156 -4.23 -14.07 -13.51
N GLU A 157 -4.87 -13.59 -14.58
CA GLU A 157 -4.21 -13.46 -15.87
C GLU A 157 -3.22 -12.31 -15.96
N GLN A 158 -3.44 -11.24 -15.18
CA GLN A 158 -2.59 -10.06 -15.20
C GLN A 158 -1.72 -9.98 -13.95
N ARG A 159 -0.54 -9.38 -14.13
CA ARG A 159 0.41 -9.17 -13.04
C ARG A 159 0.01 -7.95 -12.21
N PHE A 160 0.49 -7.97 -10.98
CA PHE A 160 0.43 -6.94 -9.95
C PHE A 160 -0.98 -6.48 -9.60
N PRO A 161 -1.83 -7.37 -9.05
CA PRO A 161 -3.05 -6.94 -8.39
C PRO A 161 -2.74 -5.85 -7.37
N ARG A 162 -3.57 -4.81 -7.31
CA ARG A 162 -3.45 -3.73 -6.32
C ARG A 162 -4.58 -3.83 -5.32
N LEU A 163 -4.23 -3.92 -4.04
CA LEU A 163 -5.17 -4.18 -2.96
C LEU A 163 -5.56 -2.89 -2.25
N HIS A 164 -6.85 -2.72 -1.99
CA HIS A 164 -7.40 -1.58 -1.25
C HIS A 164 -8.39 -2.09 -0.20
N VAL A 165 -8.24 -1.68 1.04
CA VAL A 165 -9.24 -1.97 2.09
C VAL A 165 -10.00 -0.70 2.37
N ILE A 166 -11.31 -0.72 2.16
CA ILE A 166 -12.20 0.40 2.45
C ILE A 166 -13.30 -0.09 3.39
N GLY A 167 -13.32 0.46 4.61
CA GLY A 167 -14.19 -0.04 5.67
C GLY A 167 -13.90 -1.52 5.97
N LYS A 168 -14.89 -2.39 5.74
CA LYS A 168 -14.79 -3.85 5.96
C LYS A 168 -14.65 -4.64 4.66
N THR A 169 -14.25 -3.97 3.58
CA THR A 169 -14.25 -4.55 2.24
C THR A 169 -12.87 -4.48 1.63
N LEU A 170 -12.38 -5.63 1.15
CA LEU A 170 -11.19 -5.70 0.32
C LEU A 170 -11.58 -5.59 -1.15
N TYR A 171 -10.92 -4.67 -1.85
CA TYR A 171 -10.95 -4.55 -3.30
C TYR A 171 -9.59 -4.95 -3.88
N ALA A 172 -9.63 -5.54 -5.07
CA ALA A 172 -8.46 -5.82 -5.88
C ALA A 172 -8.65 -5.18 -7.27
N HIS A 173 -7.77 -4.25 -7.64
CA HIS A 173 -7.69 -3.76 -9.00
C HIS A 173 -6.77 -4.66 -9.82
N ILE A 174 -7.29 -5.19 -10.92
CA ILE A 174 -6.60 -6.11 -11.82
C ILE A 174 -6.80 -5.59 -13.24
N ALA A 175 -5.71 -5.21 -13.90
CA ALA A 175 -5.76 -4.78 -15.30
C ALA A 175 -6.47 -5.85 -16.16
N GLY A 176 -7.19 -5.43 -17.20
CA GLY A 176 -7.99 -6.33 -18.04
C GLY A 176 -9.31 -6.81 -17.41
N GLN A 177 -9.45 -6.83 -16.08
CA GLN A 177 -10.69 -7.24 -15.40
C GLN A 177 -11.43 -6.06 -14.74
N GLY A 178 -10.70 -5.05 -14.28
CA GLY A 178 -11.24 -3.90 -13.59
C GLY A 178 -11.06 -3.98 -12.07
N LEU A 179 -12.00 -3.41 -11.32
CA LEU A 179 -12.03 -3.45 -9.87
C LEU A 179 -12.90 -4.62 -9.41
N LEU A 180 -12.32 -5.51 -8.63
CA LEU A 180 -13.00 -6.64 -7.99
C LEU A 180 -13.17 -6.38 -6.49
N ARG A 181 -14.17 -6.99 -5.88
CA ARG A 181 -14.43 -7.01 -4.44
C ARG A 181 -14.38 -8.44 -3.93
N LEU A 182 -13.73 -8.66 -2.78
CA LEU A 182 -13.79 -9.93 -2.09
C LEU A 182 -15.16 -10.09 -1.42
N ASP A 183 -15.94 -11.07 -1.88
CA ASP A 183 -17.24 -11.45 -1.31
C ASP A 183 -17.16 -12.88 -0.79
N GLY A 184 -17.02 -13.02 0.52
CA GLY A 184 -16.70 -14.30 1.15
C GLY A 184 -15.29 -14.73 0.79
N ASP A 185 -15.19 -15.70 -0.12
CA ASP A 185 -13.96 -16.37 -0.50
C ASP A 185 -13.64 -16.24 -2.00
N ASP A 186 -14.40 -15.40 -2.71
CA ASP A 186 -14.29 -15.16 -4.15
C ASP A 186 -14.17 -13.67 -4.46
N PHE A 187 -13.41 -13.34 -5.50
CA PHE A 187 -13.35 -11.99 -6.06
C PHE A 187 -14.45 -11.82 -7.12
N LYS A 188 -15.37 -10.90 -6.88
CA LYS A 188 -16.49 -10.56 -7.78
C LYS A 188 -16.30 -9.18 -8.41
N PRO A 189 -16.79 -8.94 -9.64
CA PRO A 189 -16.72 -7.61 -10.25
C PRO A 189 -17.41 -6.54 -9.40
N ALA A 190 -16.71 -5.44 -9.13
CA ALA A 190 -17.23 -4.25 -8.48
C ALA A 190 -17.33 -3.07 -9.46
N SER A 191 -16.40 -2.96 -10.42
CA SER A 191 -16.47 -2.01 -11.53
C SER A 191 -15.64 -2.49 -12.71
N THR A 192 -16.18 -2.39 -13.91
CA THR A 192 -15.50 -2.66 -15.19
C THR A 192 -15.23 -1.37 -15.96
N ALA A 193 -15.22 -0.21 -15.29
CA ALA A 193 -14.94 1.06 -15.92
C ALA A 193 -13.60 0.99 -16.68
N GLU A 194 -13.57 1.55 -17.89
CA GLU A 194 -12.43 1.48 -18.80
C GLU A 194 -11.12 1.96 -18.13
N ALA A 195 -11.23 2.97 -17.26
CA ALA A 195 -10.13 3.47 -16.43
C ALA A 195 -9.44 2.39 -15.58
N PHE A 196 -10.18 1.44 -15.02
CA PHE A 196 -9.60 0.30 -14.31
C PHE A 196 -9.13 -0.80 -15.25
N VAL A 197 -9.87 -1.06 -16.33
CA VAL A 197 -9.53 -2.16 -17.25
C VAL A 197 -8.22 -1.87 -18.00
N LYS A 198 -8.01 -0.62 -18.44
CA LYS A 198 -6.84 -0.23 -19.26
C LYS A 198 -5.58 0.09 -18.47
N ASN A 199 -5.68 0.27 -17.15
CA ASN A 199 -4.54 0.70 -16.32
C ASN A 199 -4.23 -0.34 -15.24
N SER A 200 -2.97 -0.38 -14.80
CA SER A 200 -2.44 -1.39 -13.87
C SER A 200 -2.15 -0.88 -12.47
N ASP A 201 -2.32 0.42 -12.23
CA ASP A 201 -2.12 1.03 -10.92
C ASP A 201 -3.30 1.94 -10.59
N SER A 202 -3.74 1.89 -9.34
CA SER A 202 -4.82 2.68 -8.80
C SER A 202 -4.62 3.00 -7.33
N ALA A 203 -5.24 4.08 -6.87
CA ALA A 203 -5.47 4.38 -5.48
C ALA A 203 -6.97 4.61 -5.27
N LEU A 204 -7.52 4.06 -4.19
CA LEU A 204 -8.92 4.25 -3.80
C LEU A 204 -9.00 4.97 -2.47
N PHE A 205 -9.86 5.98 -2.39
CA PHE A 205 -10.08 6.76 -1.18
C PHE A 205 -11.57 6.84 -0.88
N PRO A 206 -12.00 6.58 0.37
CA PRO A 206 -13.37 6.81 0.77
C PRO A 206 -13.66 8.31 0.88
N LEU A 207 -14.84 8.72 0.43
CA LEU A 207 -15.38 10.06 0.63
C LEU A 207 -16.42 10.04 1.76
N ALA A 208 -16.62 11.19 2.42
CA ALA A 208 -17.52 11.31 3.57
C ALA A 208 -18.99 10.96 3.25
N ASP A 209 -19.40 11.11 1.99
CA ASP A 209 -20.74 10.79 1.50
C ASP A 209 -20.93 9.31 1.09
N GLY A 210 -19.92 8.46 1.36
CA GLY A 210 -19.95 7.03 1.05
C GLY A 210 -19.51 6.68 -0.37
N ARG A 211 -19.20 7.66 -1.22
CA ARG A 211 -18.58 7.39 -2.54
C ARG A 211 -17.11 7.03 -2.41
N LEU A 212 -16.54 6.46 -3.47
CA LEU A 212 -15.11 6.21 -3.59
C LEU A 212 -14.51 7.12 -4.66
N LEU A 213 -13.42 7.81 -4.33
CA LEU A 213 -12.55 8.45 -5.30
C LEU A 213 -11.52 7.43 -5.78
N ALA A 214 -11.44 7.24 -7.10
CA ALA A 214 -10.40 6.44 -7.72
C ALA A 214 -9.43 7.32 -8.49
N VAL A 215 -8.13 7.17 -8.19
CA VAL A 215 -7.04 7.73 -8.98
C VAL A 215 -6.42 6.57 -9.74
N VAL A 216 -6.38 6.62 -11.06
CA VAL A 216 -5.71 5.61 -11.89
C VAL A 216 -4.52 6.23 -12.60
N ALA A 217 -3.40 5.52 -12.64
CA ALA A 217 -2.27 5.95 -13.42
C ALA A 217 -2.67 5.95 -14.89
N LYS A 218 -2.45 7.05 -15.61
CA LYS A 218 -2.63 7.08 -17.06
C LYS A 218 -1.60 6.12 -17.68
N ALA A 219 -2.05 5.18 -18.50
CA ALA A 219 -1.15 4.36 -19.31
C ALA A 219 -0.18 5.28 -20.06
N GLY A 220 1.12 5.04 -19.91
CA GLY A 220 2.14 5.72 -20.70
C GLY A 220 1.90 5.41 -22.17
N GLY A 221 1.88 6.45 -23.00
CA GLY A 221 1.90 6.34 -24.46
C GLY A 221 3.30 6.02 -24.98
#